data_AF-A0A949B026-F1
#
_entry.id   AF-A0A949B026-F1
#
_cell.length_a   1.000
_cell.length_b   1.000
_cell.length_c   1.000
_cell.angle_alpha   90.00
_cell.angle_beta   90.00
_cell.angle_gamma   90.00
#
_symmetry.space_group_name_H-M   'P 1'
#
loop_
_entity.id
_entity.type
_entity.pdbx_description
1 polymer ?
#
loop_
_entity_poly.entity_id
_entity_poly.type
_entity_poly.pdbx_seq_one_letter_code
_entity_poly.pdbx_strand_id
1 'polypeptide(L)'
;KQFITNAGFADLFITFAQVDGEKFSSFIIERNWDGISLDEEEKKMGVHGSSTRAVILQDVKVPVENVLGEVGRGHIVALNTLSIGRYKLSPLAVGSAKILISEGVKYAKGRVQFGRPISEFGLIKHKIAEMVIKTYVNESMVYRTAGLLDMTLVGIDPSSEEAGKKTGEVLRKYALECSINKVFGSEMLDYIVDECVQIMGGYGYIQDNLVESAYRDSRINRIWEGTNEINRVLIVDMMMKADRKGELPLVEAIKKVTGELLSLRPQMGEEKEVLENERRMVSMTKKIGLIAAGAATQKYMEKLADQQEIGALIADIVIQIFAMESVLLRTLKKIQKDGKEKSKIHIAATRVYINDVFPKIDLLARQIFAAISEGEELKTQLMALKKLARYTPINCIDLRREIADSVIPTASYHLTKR
;
A
#
# COMPACT_ATOMS: atom_id res chain seq x y z
N LYS A 1 -21.29 -19.24 6.84
CA LYS A 1 -20.25 -18.34 6.28
C LYS A 1 -20.22 -17.07 7.11
N GLN A 2 -19.06 -16.58 7.55
CA GLN A 2 -18.96 -15.49 8.53
C GLN A 2 -18.64 -14.14 7.88
N PHE A 3 -19.06 -13.04 8.52
CA PHE A 3 -18.71 -11.66 8.18
C PHE A 3 -19.02 -11.29 6.72
N ILE A 4 -20.21 -11.66 6.26
CA ILE A 4 -20.62 -11.44 4.87
C ILE A 4 -21.18 -10.03 4.74
N THR A 5 -20.42 -9.16 4.08
CA THR A 5 -20.83 -7.81 3.70
C THR A 5 -22.11 -7.86 2.85
N ASN A 6 -23.03 -6.92 3.09
CA ASN A 6 -24.33 -6.79 2.42
C ASN A 6 -25.35 -7.90 2.74
N ALA A 7 -25.05 -8.87 3.61
CA ALA A 7 -25.93 -10.01 3.83
C ALA A 7 -27.36 -9.65 4.25
N GLY A 8 -27.56 -8.54 4.96
CA GLY A 8 -28.89 -8.05 5.35
C GLY A 8 -29.80 -7.70 4.17
N PHE A 9 -29.26 -7.42 2.97
CA PHE A 9 -30.03 -6.97 1.80
C PHE A 9 -29.56 -7.53 0.44
N ALA A 10 -28.52 -8.38 0.39
CA ALA A 10 -28.08 -8.99 -0.86
C ALA A 10 -29.11 -10.02 -1.38
N ASP A 11 -29.41 -10.00 -2.68
CA ASP A 11 -30.28 -11.01 -3.32
C ASP A 11 -29.50 -12.23 -3.80
N LEU A 12 -28.20 -12.06 -4.07
CA LEU A 12 -27.31 -13.07 -4.65
C LEU A 12 -25.99 -13.10 -3.89
N PHE A 13 -25.49 -14.30 -3.62
CA PHE A 13 -24.20 -14.53 -2.99
C PHE A 13 -23.30 -15.38 -3.87
N ILE A 14 -22.02 -15.01 -3.93
CA ILE A 14 -20.97 -15.90 -4.40
C ILE A 14 -20.39 -16.59 -3.17
N THR A 15 -20.58 -17.90 -3.07
CA THR A 15 -20.09 -18.71 -1.95
C THR A 15 -19.06 -19.72 -2.42
N PHE A 16 -18.25 -20.22 -1.49
CA PHE A 16 -17.27 -21.26 -1.74
C PHE A 16 -17.56 -22.48 -0.87
N ALA A 17 -17.49 -23.69 -1.40
CA ALA A 17 -17.64 -24.93 -0.65
C ALA A 17 -16.71 -26.01 -1.23
N GLN A 18 -16.53 -27.10 -0.48
CA GLN A 18 -15.77 -28.25 -0.97
C GLN A 18 -16.75 -29.32 -1.45
N VAL A 19 -16.73 -29.61 -2.76
CA VAL A 19 -17.47 -30.77 -3.31
C VAL A 19 -16.80 -32.03 -2.78
N ASP A 20 -17.61 -32.94 -2.25
CA ASP A 20 -17.19 -34.18 -1.58
C ASP A 20 -16.21 -33.96 -0.41
N GLY A 21 -16.16 -32.75 0.17
CA GLY A 21 -15.22 -32.40 1.24
C GLY A 21 -13.79 -32.08 0.80
N GLU A 22 -13.48 -32.18 -0.50
CA GLU A 22 -12.10 -32.01 -1.00
C GLU A 22 -11.97 -30.88 -2.02
N LYS A 23 -12.89 -30.80 -2.99
CA LYS A 23 -12.72 -29.95 -4.18
C LYS A 23 -13.24 -28.54 -3.94
N PHE A 24 -12.36 -27.61 -3.56
CA PHE A 24 -12.69 -26.21 -3.33
C PHE A 24 -13.26 -25.54 -4.60
N SER A 25 -14.55 -25.19 -4.55
CA SER A 25 -15.35 -24.74 -5.70
C SER A 25 -16.16 -23.50 -5.33
N SER A 26 -16.56 -22.72 -6.34
CA SER A 26 -17.40 -21.51 -6.19
C SER A 26 -18.79 -21.74 -6.75
N PHE A 27 -19.79 -21.14 -6.10
CA PHE A 27 -21.20 -21.29 -6.44
C PHE A 27 -21.92 -19.94 -6.35
N ILE A 28 -22.90 -19.75 -7.21
CA ILE A 28 -23.87 -18.67 -7.16
C ILE A 28 -25.11 -19.18 -6.42
N ILE A 29 -25.50 -18.54 -5.33
CA ILE A 29 -26.71 -18.88 -4.58
C ILE A 29 -27.60 -17.66 -4.45
N GLU A 30 -28.92 -17.85 -4.54
CA GLU A 30 -29.90 -16.77 -4.34
C GLU A 30 -30.43 -16.80 -2.91
N ARG A 31 -30.61 -15.63 -2.32
CA ARG A 31 -31.00 -15.48 -0.91
C ARG A 31 -32.24 -16.26 -0.49
N ASN A 32 -33.22 -16.34 -1.38
CA ASN A 32 -34.55 -16.88 -1.06
C ASN A 32 -34.66 -18.39 -1.27
N TRP A 33 -33.56 -19.09 -1.57
CA TRP A 33 -33.58 -20.55 -1.68
C TRP A 33 -33.71 -21.21 -0.31
N ASP A 34 -34.41 -22.35 -0.30
CA ASP A 34 -34.58 -23.18 0.90
C ASP A 34 -33.24 -23.55 1.52
N GLY A 35 -33.17 -23.48 2.85
CA GLY A 35 -31.97 -23.80 3.62
C GLY A 35 -31.00 -22.64 3.83
N ILE A 36 -31.27 -21.46 3.25
CA ILE A 36 -30.49 -20.24 3.49
C ILE A 36 -31.16 -19.39 4.57
N SER A 37 -30.40 -19.04 5.60
CA SER A 37 -30.84 -18.08 6.62
C SER A 37 -29.71 -17.14 7.02
N LEU A 38 -30.05 -16.06 7.72
CA LEU A 38 -29.11 -15.04 8.16
C LEU A 38 -29.14 -14.95 9.68
N ASP A 39 -27.97 -14.76 10.26
CA ASP A 39 -27.85 -14.42 11.68
C ASP A 39 -28.17 -12.93 11.93
N GLU A 40 -28.09 -12.49 13.18
CA GLU A 40 -28.16 -11.08 13.57
C GLU A 40 -27.03 -10.23 12.95
N GLU A 41 -27.23 -8.91 12.93
CA GLU A 41 -26.17 -7.97 12.53
C GLU A 41 -25.02 -7.98 13.54
N GLU A 42 -23.80 -8.06 13.02
CA GLU A 42 -22.59 -8.00 13.83
C GLU A 42 -22.43 -6.63 14.50
N LYS A 43 -22.13 -6.67 15.81
CA LYS A 43 -21.79 -5.48 16.61
C LYS A 43 -20.32 -5.12 16.39
N LYS A 44 -20.07 -4.25 15.41
CA LYS A 44 -18.73 -3.88 14.92
C LYS A 44 -18.19 -2.61 15.60
N MET A 45 -16.86 -2.48 15.61
CA MET A 45 -16.17 -1.24 16.01
C MET A 45 -16.55 -0.05 15.13
N GLY A 46 -16.60 -0.23 13.82
CA GLY A 46 -16.92 0.80 12.84
C GLY A 46 -17.60 0.21 11.60
N VAL A 47 -17.70 1.03 10.57
CA VAL A 47 -18.37 0.77 9.30
C VAL A 47 -19.83 0.35 9.55
N HIS A 48 -20.50 1.07 10.45
CA HIS A 48 -21.88 0.75 10.89
C HIS A 48 -22.90 0.83 9.76
N GLY A 49 -22.62 1.62 8.72
CA GLY A 49 -23.42 1.65 7.49
C GLY A 49 -23.30 0.40 6.60
N SER A 50 -22.41 -0.55 6.93
CA SER A 50 -22.26 -1.82 6.22
C SER A 50 -22.95 -2.95 6.98
N SER A 51 -23.91 -3.61 6.32
CA SER A 51 -24.49 -4.85 6.84
C SER A 51 -23.43 -5.94 6.88
N THR A 52 -23.36 -6.67 7.99
CA THR A 52 -22.42 -7.77 8.20
C THR A 52 -23.11 -8.83 9.03
N ARG A 53 -23.37 -9.99 8.42
CA ARG A 53 -24.03 -11.12 9.10
C ARG A 53 -23.31 -12.43 8.79
N ALA A 54 -23.60 -13.46 9.57
CA ALA A 54 -23.36 -14.82 9.12
C ALA A 54 -24.48 -15.25 8.15
N VAL A 55 -24.08 -15.92 7.06
CA VAL A 55 -25.00 -16.61 6.14
C VAL A 55 -24.94 -18.09 6.45
N ILE A 56 -26.06 -18.65 6.90
CA ILE A 56 -26.21 -20.06 7.31
C ILE A 56 -26.76 -20.84 6.11
N LEU A 57 -26.11 -21.96 5.79
CA LEU A 57 -26.47 -22.85 4.68
C LEU A 57 -26.75 -24.23 5.27
N GLN A 58 -28.01 -24.67 5.22
CA GLN A 58 -28.48 -25.97 5.70
C GLN A 58 -29.20 -26.69 4.57
N ASP A 59 -28.59 -27.75 4.03
CA ASP A 59 -29.17 -28.56 2.94
C ASP A 59 -29.65 -27.76 1.71
N VAL A 60 -28.93 -26.67 1.39
CA VAL A 60 -29.24 -25.78 0.26
C VAL A 60 -29.06 -26.53 -1.05
N LYS A 61 -30.12 -26.62 -1.85
CA LYS A 61 -30.09 -27.23 -3.18
C LYS A 61 -29.57 -26.21 -4.19
N VAL A 62 -28.36 -26.42 -4.70
CA VAL A 62 -27.74 -25.55 -5.71
C VAL A 62 -27.76 -26.25 -7.07
N PRO A 63 -28.36 -25.66 -8.12
CA PRO A 63 -28.32 -26.19 -9.47
C PRO A 63 -26.89 -26.35 -10.01
N VAL A 64 -26.68 -27.30 -10.92
CA VAL A 64 -25.33 -27.60 -11.46
C VAL A 64 -24.79 -26.43 -12.29
N GLU A 65 -25.68 -25.73 -12.99
CA GLU A 65 -25.42 -24.52 -13.77
C GLU A 65 -24.99 -23.32 -12.92
N ASN A 66 -25.23 -23.36 -11.61
CA ASN A 66 -24.82 -22.32 -10.67
C ASN A 66 -23.40 -22.52 -10.12
N VAL A 67 -22.67 -23.54 -10.59
CA VAL A 67 -21.23 -23.64 -10.38
C VAL A 67 -20.54 -22.50 -11.14
N LEU A 68 -19.84 -21.63 -10.41
CA LEU A 68 -19.09 -20.53 -10.99
C LEU A 68 -17.66 -20.99 -11.30
N GLY A 69 -17.37 -21.21 -12.58
CA GLY A 69 -16.09 -21.74 -13.06
C GLY A 69 -16.10 -23.27 -13.05
N GLU A 70 -15.00 -23.89 -12.62
CA GLU A 70 -14.85 -25.35 -12.61
C GLU A 70 -14.81 -25.91 -11.18
N VAL A 71 -15.38 -27.10 -10.99
CA VAL A 71 -15.29 -27.84 -9.72
C VAL A 71 -13.81 -28.08 -9.36
N GLY A 72 -13.41 -27.73 -8.14
CA GLY A 72 -12.03 -27.81 -7.65
C GLY A 72 -11.15 -26.61 -8.04
N ARG A 73 -11.64 -25.68 -8.87
CA ARG A 73 -10.91 -24.49 -9.31
C ARG A 73 -11.40 -23.19 -8.65
N GLY A 74 -12.12 -23.26 -7.53
CA GLY A 74 -12.64 -22.07 -6.83
C GLY A 74 -11.54 -21.08 -6.39
N HIS A 75 -10.30 -21.56 -6.21
CA HIS A 75 -9.15 -20.72 -5.88
C HIS A 75 -8.84 -19.68 -6.99
N ILE A 76 -9.15 -19.98 -8.26
CA ILE A 76 -8.94 -19.05 -9.37
C ILE A 76 -9.89 -17.85 -9.23
N VAL A 77 -11.17 -18.13 -8.95
CA VAL A 77 -12.19 -17.09 -8.72
C VAL A 77 -11.82 -16.25 -7.50
N ALA A 78 -11.49 -16.90 -6.38
CA ALA A 78 -11.12 -16.21 -5.15
C ALA A 78 -9.89 -15.29 -5.32
N LEU A 79 -8.79 -15.80 -5.90
CA LEU A 79 -7.54 -15.04 -6.04
C LEU A 79 -7.65 -13.88 -7.05
N ASN A 80 -8.43 -14.05 -8.12
CA ASN A 80 -8.69 -12.98 -9.09
C ASN A 80 -9.47 -11.83 -8.46
N THR A 81 -10.59 -12.14 -7.81
CA THR A 81 -11.41 -11.12 -7.15
C THR A 81 -10.63 -10.41 -6.05
N LEU A 82 -9.85 -11.16 -5.26
CA LEU A 82 -9.04 -10.62 -4.17
C LEU A 82 -7.96 -9.65 -4.66
N SER A 83 -7.36 -9.88 -5.82
CA SER A 83 -6.35 -8.97 -6.40
C SER A 83 -6.96 -7.59 -6.70
N ILE A 84 -8.19 -7.54 -7.18
CA ILE A 84 -8.91 -6.29 -7.43
C ILE A 84 -9.46 -5.68 -6.15
N GLY A 85 -9.95 -6.49 -5.20
CA GLY A 85 -10.35 -6.03 -3.87
C GLY A 85 -9.21 -5.27 -3.16
N ARG A 86 -8.01 -5.87 -3.12
CA ARG A 86 -6.78 -5.25 -2.61
C ARG A 86 -6.48 -3.90 -3.27
N TYR A 87 -6.52 -3.85 -4.59
CA TYR A 87 -6.28 -2.62 -5.32
C TYR A 87 -7.31 -1.54 -4.95
N LYS A 88 -8.61 -1.86 -4.97
CA LYS A 88 -9.72 -0.92 -4.73
C LYS A 88 -9.73 -0.30 -3.34
N LEU A 89 -9.11 -0.94 -2.35
CA LEU A 89 -8.97 -0.40 -1.00
C LEU A 89 -8.09 0.87 -0.97
N SER A 90 -7.01 0.92 -1.74
CA SER A 90 -6.08 2.05 -1.70
C SER A 90 -6.61 3.36 -2.30
N PRO A 91 -7.33 3.41 -3.44
CA PRO A 91 -7.99 4.64 -3.89
C PRO A 91 -9.09 5.10 -2.93
N LEU A 92 -9.80 4.19 -2.26
CA LEU A 92 -10.73 4.53 -1.17
C LEU A 92 -9.97 5.25 -0.04
N ALA A 93 -8.81 4.72 0.37
CA ALA A 93 -7.97 5.34 1.38
C ALA A 93 -7.50 6.75 0.96
N VAL A 94 -7.08 6.93 -0.29
CA VAL A 94 -6.70 8.26 -0.83
C VAL A 94 -7.86 9.24 -0.81
N GLY A 95 -9.06 8.81 -1.23
CA GLY A 95 -10.26 9.65 -1.21
C GLY A 95 -10.61 10.10 0.21
N SER A 96 -10.63 9.15 1.15
CA SER A 96 -10.91 9.39 2.57
C SER A 96 -9.89 10.34 3.18
N ALA A 97 -8.59 10.11 2.93
CA ALA A 97 -7.50 10.95 3.41
C ALA A 97 -7.65 12.41 2.97
N LYS A 98 -8.02 12.67 1.71
CA LYS A 98 -8.22 14.04 1.21
C LYS A 98 -9.34 14.79 1.93
N ILE A 99 -10.43 14.09 2.27
CA ILE A 99 -11.54 14.65 3.04
C ILE A 99 -11.08 14.94 4.46
N LEU A 100 -10.44 13.98 5.12
CA LEU A 100 -9.98 14.10 6.50
C LEU A 100 -8.94 15.20 6.68
N ILE A 101 -7.99 15.34 5.75
CA ILE A 101 -7.05 16.46 5.73
C ILE A 101 -7.79 17.80 5.68
N SER A 102 -8.85 17.90 4.87
CA SER A 102 -9.65 19.12 4.81
C SER A 102 -10.29 19.43 6.16
N GLU A 103 -10.91 18.45 6.80
CA GLU A 103 -11.56 18.62 8.11
C GLU A 103 -10.56 18.96 9.23
N GLY A 104 -9.46 18.21 9.33
CA GLY A 104 -8.40 18.49 10.30
C GLY A 104 -7.80 19.88 10.14
N VAL A 105 -7.53 20.31 8.89
CA VAL A 105 -6.97 21.64 8.61
C VAL A 105 -8.00 22.74 8.88
N LYS A 106 -9.28 22.56 8.51
CA LYS A 106 -10.35 23.52 8.86
C LYS A 106 -10.42 23.74 10.36
N TYR A 107 -10.43 22.65 11.14
CA TYR A 107 -10.42 22.74 12.59
C TYR A 107 -9.17 23.46 13.10
N ALA A 108 -7.99 23.09 12.61
CA ALA A 108 -6.73 23.68 13.02
C ALA A 108 -6.66 25.21 12.80
N LYS A 109 -7.31 25.71 11.74
CA LYS A 109 -7.41 27.15 11.44
C LYS A 109 -8.39 27.87 12.37
N GLY A 110 -9.51 27.24 12.71
CA GLY A 110 -10.55 27.86 13.52
C GLY A 110 -10.23 27.81 15.02
N ARG A 111 -9.52 26.80 15.49
CA ARG A 111 -9.24 26.59 16.91
C ARG A 111 -8.08 27.49 17.36
N VAL A 112 -8.36 28.39 18.32
CA VAL A 112 -7.36 29.28 18.94
C VAL A 112 -6.91 28.73 20.29
N GLN A 113 -5.61 28.62 20.51
CA GLN A 113 -4.97 28.33 21.80
C GLN A 113 -3.71 29.19 21.95
N PHE A 114 -3.40 29.60 23.18
CA PHE A 114 -2.27 30.50 23.46
C PHE A 114 -2.25 31.74 22.55
N GLY A 115 -3.42 32.32 22.30
CA GLY A 115 -3.57 33.57 21.55
C GLY A 115 -3.48 33.48 20.03
N ARG A 116 -3.36 32.29 19.42
CA ARG A 116 -3.32 32.14 17.96
C ARG A 116 -3.97 30.84 17.46
N PRO A 117 -4.38 30.76 16.18
CA PRO A 117 -4.82 29.53 15.55
C PRO A 117 -3.81 28.38 15.72
N ILE A 118 -4.29 27.18 16.01
CA ILE A 118 -3.38 26.05 16.25
C ILE A 118 -2.61 25.66 14.98
N SER A 119 -3.13 25.98 13.79
CA SER A 119 -2.45 25.82 12.50
C SER A 119 -1.13 26.58 12.40
N GLU A 120 -0.87 27.56 13.27
CA GLU A 120 0.39 28.30 13.30
C GLU A 120 1.51 27.59 14.09
N PHE A 121 1.18 26.62 14.94
CA PHE A 121 2.19 25.89 15.71
C PHE A 121 2.94 24.87 14.83
N GLY A 122 4.27 24.83 14.99
CA GLY A 122 5.14 23.97 14.18
C GLY A 122 4.77 22.48 14.24
N LEU A 123 4.30 21.98 15.38
CA LEU A 123 3.89 20.57 15.52
C LEU A 123 2.59 20.26 14.76
N ILE A 124 1.65 21.20 14.71
CA ILE A 124 0.43 21.04 13.91
C ILE A 124 0.77 21.12 12.42
N LYS A 125 1.64 22.05 12.01
CA LYS A 125 2.17 22.10 10.64
C LYS A 125 2.87 20.80 10.24
N HIS A 126 3.64 20.20 11.15
CA HIS A 126 4.29 18.91 10.91
C HIS A 126 3.26 17.81 10.59
N LYS A 127 2.21 17.67 11.41
CA LYS A 127 1.12 16.70 11.19
C LYS A 127 0.42 16.93 9.86
N ILE A 128 0.01 18.18 9.58
CA ILE A 128 -0.64 18.55 8.30
C ILE A 128 0.24 18.18 7.12
N ALA A 129 1.53 18.53 7.16
CA ALA A 129 2.47 18.22 6.09
C ALA A 129 2.63 16.71 5.90
N GLU A 130 2.78 15.94 6.97
CA GLU A 130 2.96 14.49 6.90
C GLU A 130 1.72 13.80 6.29
N MET A 131 0.51 14.20 6.69
CA MET A 131 -0.72 13.69 6.09
C MET A 131 -0.78 13.97 4.57
N VAL A 132 -0.40 15.19 4.16
CA VAL A 132 -0.36 15.60 2.74
C VAL A 132 0.69 14.80 1.96
N ILE A 133 1.89 14.63 2.52
CA ILE A 133 2.98 13.88 1.90
C ILE A 133 2.56 12.41 1.68
N LYS A 134 2.05 11.74 2.73
CA LYS A 134 1.64 10.34 2.62
C LYS A 134 0.50 10.15 1.62
N THR A 135 -0.48 11.08 1.59
CA THR A 135 -1.57 11.06 0.60
C THR A 135 -1.03 11.21 -0.81
N TYR A 136 -0.09 12.14 -1.05
CA TYR A 136 0.50 12.36 -2.36
C TYR A 136 1.29 11.14 -2.86
N VAL A 137 2.05 10.50 -1.97
CA VAL A 137 2.80 9.28 -2.28
C VAL A 137 1.84 8.15 -2.62
N ASN A 138 0.82 7.89 -1.78
CA ASN A 138 -0.14 6.82 -2.01
C ASN A 138 -0.90 7.03 -3.33
N GLU A 139 -1.41 8.24 -3.56
CA GLU A 139 -2.08 8.58 -4.80
C GLU A 139 -1.18 8.35 -6.03
N SER A 140 0.13 8.62 -5.91
CA SER A 140 1.09 8.33 -6.98
C SER A 140 1.22 6.82 -7.26
N MET A 141 1.21 5.99 -6.21
CA MET A 141 1.27 4.53 -6.32
C MET A 141 0.00 3.96 -6.94
N VAL A 142 -1.16 4.38 -6.42
CA VAL A 142 -2.46 3.85 -6.84
C VAL A 142 -2.73 4.15 -8.30
N TYR A 143 -2.53 5.39 -8.76
CA TYR A 143 -2.75 5.73 -10.16
C TYR A 143 -1.67 5.18 -11.10
N ARG A 144 -0.46 4.90 -10.60
CA ARG A 144 0.53 4.12 -11.36
C ARG A 144 0.02 2.70 -11.60
N THR A 145 -0.48 2.03 -10.55
CA THR A 145 -1.06 0.69 -10.68
C THR A 145 -2.33 0.69 -11.52
N ALA A 146 -3.20 1.70 -11.39
CA ALA A 146 -4.36 1.89 -12.24
C ALA A 146 -3.98 1.86 -13.73
N GLY A 147 -3.00 2.68 -14.12
CA GLY A 147 -2.53 2.72 -15.50
C GLY A 147 -1.91 1.40 -15.97
N LEU A 148 -1.21 0.68 -15.08
CA LEU A 148 -0.67 -0.66 -15.39
C LEU A 148 -1.80 -1.67 -15.65
N LEU A 149 -2.85 -1.66 -14.82
CA LEU A 149 -4.03 -2.51 -15.01
C LEU A 149 -4.78 -2.14 -16.29
N ASP A 150 -5.04 -0.86 -16.53
CA ASP A 150 -5.72 -0.38 -17.75
C ASP A 150 -4.98 -0.81 -19.02
N MET A 151 -3.65 -0.69 -19.03
CA MET A 151 -2.82 -1.14 -20.17
C MET A 151 -2.95 -2.64 -20.43
N THR A 152 -3.17 -3.47 -19.40
CA THR A 152 -3.37 -4.92 -19.60
C THR A 152 -4.73 -5.30 -20.14
N LEU A 153 -5.72 -4.41 -20.00
CA LEU A 153 -7.08 -4.63 -20.49
C LEU A 153 -7.23 -4.24 -21.98
N VAL A 154 -6.23 -3.57 -22.57
CA VAL A 154 -6.24 -3.20 -23.99
C VAL A 154 -6.37 -4.44 -24.86
N GLY A 155 -7.37 -4.46 -25.73
CA GLY A 155 -7.65 -5.57 -26.65
C GLY A 155 -8.57 -6.65 -26.10
N ILE A 156 -9.05 -6.53 -24.86
CA ILE A 156 -10.13 -7.39 -24.33
C ILE A 156 -11.47 -6.75 -24.68
N ASP A 157 -12.26 -7.45 -25.49
CA ASP A 157 -13.66 -7.09 -25.75
C ASP A 157 -14.52 -7.48 -24.53
N PRO A 158 -15.10 -6.51 -23.80
CA PRO A 158 -15.91 -6.79 -22.62
C PRO A 158 -17.23 -7.52 -22.95
N SER A 159 -17.66 -7.55 -24.21
CA SER A 159 -18.84 -8.28 -24.65
C SER A 159 -18.57 -9.75 -25.02
N SER A 160 -17.31 -10.16 -25.09
CA SER A 160 -16.94 -11.54 -25.40
C SER A 160 -17.23 -12.49 -24.23
N GLU A 161 -17.64 -13.72 -24.51
CA GLU A 161 -17.89 -14.75 -23.48
C GLU A 161 -16.66 -15.02 -22.61
N GLU A 162 -15.46 -14.90 -23.19
CA GLU A 162 -14.17 -15.10 -22.52
C GLU A 162 -13.67 -13.86 -21.76
N ALA A 163 -14.40 -12.73 -21.79
CA ALA A 163 -13.95 -11.46 -21.22
C ALA A 163 -13.57 -11.59 -19.74
N GLY A 164 -14.40 -12.26 -18.94
CA GLY A 164 -14.14 -12.43 -17.50
C GLY A 164 -12.87 -13.23 -17.21
N LYS A 165 -12.66 -14.32 -17.96
CA LYS A 165 -11.47 -15.19 -17.81
C LYS A 165 -10.20 -14.46 -18.23
N LYS A 166 -10.20 -13.83 -19.41
CA LYS A 166 -9.06 -13.03 -19.92
C LYS A 166 -8.75 -11.87 -18.98
N THR A 167 -9.77 -11.16 -18.51
CA THR A 167 -9.63 -10.06 -17.54
C THR A 167 -8.96 -10.56 -16.26
N GLY A 168 -9.44 -11.67 -15.68
CA GLY A 168 -8.82 -12.26 -14.50
C GLY A 168 -7.36 -12.69 -14.73
N GLU A 169 -7.05 -13.26 -15.90
CA GLU A 169 -5.70 -13.66 -16.28
C GLU A 169 -4.72 -12.49 -16.35
N VAL A 170 -5.09 -11.42 -17.04
CA VAL A 170 -4.19 -10.28 -17.26
C VAL A 170 -4.01 -9.42 -16.01
N LEU A 171 -5.07 -9.25 -15.20
CA LEU A 171 -4.99 -8.45 -13.97
C LEU A 171 -4.09 -9.08 -12.91
N ARG A 172 -3.95 -10.43 -12.89
CA ARG A 172 -3.02 -11.13 -11.98
C ARG A 172 -1.57 -10.71 -12.18
N LYS A 173 -1.19 -10.21 -13.35
CA LYS A 173 0.17 -9.72 -13.64
C LYS A 173 0.63 -8.66 -12.64
N TYR A 174 -0.31 -7.88 -12.09
CA TYR A 174 -0.02 -6.80 -11.15
C TYR A 174 -0.57 -7.07 -9.74
N ALA A 175 -0.81 -8.34 -9.38
CA ALA A 175 -1.28 -8.72 -8.04
C ALA A 175 -0.29 -8.33 -6.92
N LEU A 176 1.00 -8.26 -7.24
CA LEU A 176 2.05 -7.75 -6.36
C LEU A 176 1.82 -6.28 -6.03
N GLU A 177 1.65 -5.43 -7.05
CA GLU A 177 1.37 -4.01 -6.89
C GLU A 177 0.04 -3.77 -6.18
N CYS A 178 -0.99 -4.59 -6.43
CA CYS A 178 -2.24 -4.53 -5.69
C CYS A 178 -2.02 -4.74 -4.18
N SER A 179 -1.18 -5.71 -3.81
CA SER A 179 -0.87 -6.01 -2.40
C SER A 179 -0.04 -4.90 -1.75
N ILE A 180 0.93 -4.33 -2.48
CA ILE A 180 1.70 -3.14 -2.05
C ILE A 180 0.75 -1.96 -1.76
N ASN A 181 -0.14 -1.65 -2.71
CA ASN A 181 -1.10 -0.56 -2.55
C ASN A 181 -2.05 -0.81 -1.38
N LYS A 182 -2.53 -2.04 -1.19
CA LYS A 182 -3.43 -2.37 -0.07
C LYS A 182 -2.78 -2.07 1.29
N VAL A 183 -1.54 -2.52 1.49
CA VAL A 183 -0.80 -2.31 2.75
C VAL A 183 -0.52 -0.82 2.95
N PHE A 184 0.06 -0.16 1.95
CA PHE A 184 0.40 1.26 2.06
C PHE A 184 -0.84 2.16 2.19
N GLY A 185 -1.91 1.85 1.45
CA GLY A 185 -3.27 2.39 1.54
C GLY A 185 -3.81 2.43 2.94
N SER A 186 -3.97 1.24 3.51
CA SER A 186 -4.57 1.06 4.82
C SER A 186 -3.74 1.72 5.93
N GLU A 187 -2.41 1.58 5.93
CA GLU A 187 -1.54 2.18 6.96
C GLU A 187 -1.43 3.70 6.83
N MET A 188 -1.46 4.24 5.62
CA MET A 188 -1.51 5.69 5.38
C MET A 188 -2.82 6.30 5.90
N LEU A 189 -3.97 5.67 5.64
CA LEU A 189 -5.25 6.15 6.15
C LEU A 189 -5.30 6.09 7.69
N ASP A 190 -4.82 4.99 8.28
CA ASP A 190 -4.75 4.79 9.74
C ASP A 190 -3.94 5.91 10.41
N TYR A 191 -2.77 6.27 9.85
CA TYR A 191 -1.99 7.42 10.31
C TYR A 191 -2.76 8.74 10.19
N ILE A 192 -3.43 8.98 9.06
CA ILE A 192 -4.12 10.25 8.81
C ILE A 192 -5.31 10.43 9.75
N VAL A 193 -6.12 9.40 9.98
CA VAL A 193 -7.26 9.51 10.92
C VAL A 193 -6.79 9.74 12.35
N ASP A 194 -5.73 9.06 12.77
CA ASP A 194 -5.13 9.23 14.11
C ASP A 194 -4.65 10.68 14.30
N GLU A 195 -3.95 11.22 13.31
CA GLU A 195 -3.48 12.60 13.36
C GLU A 195 -4.61 13.63 13.29
N CYS A 196 -5.71 13.32 12.59
CA CYS A 196 -6.90 14.16 12.60
C CYS A 196 -7.57 14.19 13.98
N VAL A 197 -7.71 13.03 14.65
CA VAL A 197 -8.19 12.96 16.03
C VAL A 197 -7.28 13.81 16.92
N GLN A 198 -5.97 13.65 16.79
CA GLN A 198 -4.99 14.38 17.59
C GLN A 198 -5.02 15.90 17.36
N ILE A 199 -5.22 16.36 16.12
CA ILE A 199 -5.39 17.78 15.79
C ILE A 199 -6.67 18.33 16.43
N MET A 200 -7.75 17.55 16.45
CA MET A 200 -9.02 17.94 17.06
C MET A 200 -9.02 17.87 18.58
N GLY A 201 -8.08 17.11 19.17
CA GLY A 201 -7.99 16.89 20.61
C GLY A 201 -9.24 16.17 21.12
N GLY A 202 -9.79 16.62 22.25
CA GLY A 202 -10.99 16.00 22.84
C GLY A 202 -12.18 15.91 21.88
N TYR A 203 -12.35 16.87 20.96
CA TYR A 203 -13.44 16.84 19.97
C TYR A 203 -13.30 15.72 18.94
N GLY A 204 -12.07 15.23 18.68
CA GLY A 204 -11.84 14.09 17.81
C GLY A 204 -12.27 12.76 18.42
N TYR A 205 -12.53 12.73 19.74
CA TYR A 205 -12.98 11.55 20.48
C TYR A 205 -14.51 11.52 20.72
N ILE A 206 -15.21 12.62 20.42
CA ILE A 206 -16.66 12.71 20.62
C ILE A 206 -17.37 12.11 19.41
N GLN A 207 -18.38 11.29 19.67
CA GLN A 207 -19.28 10.73 18.66
C GLN A 207 -19.98 11.85 17.87
N ASP A 208 -20.50 11.52 16.70
CA ASP A 208 -21.07 12.46 15.71
C ASP A 208 -20.03 13.40 15.04
N ASN A 209 -18.74 13.26 15.36
CA ASN A 209 -17.64 13.84 14.59
C ASN A 209 -17.23 12.87 13.47
N LEU A 210 -17.14 13.38 12.23
CA LEU A 210 -16.67 12.61 11.07
C LEU A 210 -15.30 11.95 11.33
N VAL A 211 -14.38 12.63 12.01
CA VAL A 211 -13.03 12.12 12.28
C VAL A 211 -13.06 10.97 13.29
N GLU A 212 -13.96 11.01 14.28
CA GLU A 212 -14.16 9.92 15.25
C GLU A 212 -14.67 8.66 14.52
N SER A 213 -15.69 8.82 13.67
CA SER A 213 -16.21 7.68 12.89
C SER A 213 -15.15 7.14 11.95
N ALA A 214 -14.44 8.02 11.24
CA ALA A 214 -13.37 7.62 10.34
C ALA A 214 -12.23 6.87 11.04
N TYR A 215 -11.91 7.21 12.30
CA TYR A 215 -10.93 6.49 13.11
C TYR A 215 -11.36 5.03 13.35
N ARG A 216 -12.61 4.79 13.73
CA ARG A 216 -13.16 3.43 13.90
C ARG A 216 -13.26 2.70 12.56
N ASP A 217 -13.70 3.39 11.52
CA ASP A 217 -13.93 2.83 10.18
C ASP A 217 -12.62 2.46 9.47
N SER A 218 -11.52 3.18 9.74
CA SER A 218 -10.23 2.90 9.11
C SER A 218 -9.66 1.55 9.52
N ARG A 219 -9.93 1.09 10.76
CA ARG A 219 -9.20 -0.01 11.39
C ARG A 219 -9.36 -1.34 10.67
N ILE A 220 -10.54 -1.58 10.07
CA ILE A 220 -10.83 -2.82 9.33
C ILE A 220 -10.01 -2.94 8.05
N ASN A 221 -9.53 -1.82 7.49
CA ASN A 221 -8.76 -1.81 6.23
C ASN A 221 -7.44 -2.56 6.30
N ARG A 222 -6.85 -2.67 7.50
CA ARG A 222 -5.63 -3.44 7.73
C ARG A 222 -5.89 -4.95 7.89
N ILE A 223 -7.16 -5.37 7.92
CA ILE A 223 -7.59 -6.74 8.22
C ILE A 223 -8.22 -7.42 6.99
N TRP A 224 -9.23 -6.80 6.37
CA TRP A 224 -9.89 -7.39 5.20
C TRP A 224 -9.05 -7.28 3.92
N GLU A 225 -9.47 -7.94 2.85
CA GLU A 225 -8.69 -8.12 1.61
C GLU A 225 -7.35 -8.85 1.85
N GLY A 226 -7.36 -9.74 2.85
CA GLY A 226 -6.17 -10.35 3.48
C GLY A 226 -5.51 -9.37 4.44
N THR A 227 -5.08 -9.84 5.62
CA THR A 227 -4.41 -8.96 6.59
C THR A 227 -3.15 -8.33 5.98
N ASN A 228 -2.67 -7.23 6.56
CA ASN A 228 -1.44 -6.61 6.07
C ASN A 228 -0.23 -7.56 6.18
N GLU A 229 -0.22 -8.46 7.18
CA GLU A 229 0.81 -9.49 7.35
C GLU A 229 0.76 -10.50 6.19
N ILE A 230 -0.42 -11.00 5.85
CA ILE A 230 -0.60 -11.90 4.70
C ILE A 230 -0.20 -11.21 3.39
N ASN A 231 -0.56 -9.94 3.20
CA ASN A 231 -0.14 -9.19 2.01
C ASN A 231 1.39 -9.04 1.92
N ARG A 232 2.08 -8.81 3.06
CA ARG A 232 3.55 -8.77 3.11
C ARG A 232 4.18 -10.11 2.72
N VAL A 233 3.67 -11.23 3.26
CA VAL A 233 4.13 -12.57 2.88
C VAL A 233 3.94 -12.81 1.37
N LEU A 234 2.77 -12.42 0.84
CA LEU A 234 2.46 -12.60 -0.58
C LEU A 234 3.34 -11.76 -1.50
N ILE A 235 3.75 -10.55 -1.10
CA ILE A 235 4.69 -9.72 -1.88
C ILE A 235 5.98 -10.50 -2.14
N VAL A 236 6.56 -11.11 -1.09
CA VAL A 236 7.80 -11.91 -1.23
C VAL A 236 7.57 -13.17 -2.07
N ASP A 237 6.50 -13.91 -1.79
CA ASP A 237 6.18 -15.14 -2.53
C ASP A 237 5.96 -14.89 -4.03
N MET A 238 5.23 -13.83 -4.38
CA MET A 238 5.00 -13.46 -5.78
C MET A 238 6.29 -13.05 -6.50
N MET A 239 7.19 -12.33 -5.82
CA MET A 239 8.51 -11.99 -6.38
C MET A 239 9.35 -13.26 -6.65
N MET A 240 9.41 -14.19 -5.70
CA MET A 240 10.16 -15.44 -5.85
C MET A 240 9.55 -16.35 -6.93
N LYS A 241 8.22 -16.38 -7.05
CA LYS A 241 7.53 -17.10 -8.13
C LYS A 241 7.83 -16.48 -9.50
N ALA A 242 7.83 -15.16 -9.62
CA ALA A 242 8.19 -14.47 -10.87
C ALA A 242 9.63 -14.74 -11.30
N ASP A 243 10.59 -14.80 -10.35
CA ASP A 243 11.98 -15.17 -10.62
C ASP A 243 12.13 -16.62 -11.10
N ARG A 244 11.47 -17.58 -10.44
CA ARG A 244 11.47 -18.99 -10.89
C ARG A 244 10.87 -19.18 -12.29
N LYS A 245 9.93 -18.33 -12.68
CA LYS A 245 9.33 -18.34 -14.04
C LYS A 245 10.16 -17.58 -15.08
N GLY A 246 11.23 -16.88 -14.66
CA GLY A 246 12.03 -16.02 -15.54
C GLY A 246 11.35 -14.69 -15.92
N GLU A 247 10.24 -14.34 -15.28
CA GLU A 247 9.51 -13.08 -15.50
C GLU A 247 10.21 -11.89 -14.83
N LEU A 248 10.96 -12.15 -13.75
CA LEU A 248 11.69 -11.15 -12.98
C LEU A 248 13.10 -11.68 -12.65
N PRO A 249 14.17 -11.30 -13.39
CA PRO A 249 15.50 -11.90 -13.24
C PRO A 249 16.24 -11.37 -12.00
N LEU A 250 15.77 -11.74 -10.80
CA LEU A 250 16.29 -11.25 -9.53
C LEU A 250 17.72 -11.73 -9.29
N VAL A 251 18.03 -12.99 -9.59
CA VAL A 251 19.38 -13.55 -9.42
C VAL A 251 20.41 -12.79 -10.27
N GLU A 252 20.06 -12.46 -11.51
CA GLU A 252 20.94 -11.68 -12.40
C GLU A 252 21.12 -10.25 -11.87
N ALA A 253 20.03 -9.61 -11.44
CA ALA A 253 20.08 -8.28 -10.85
C ALA A 253 20.96 -8.24 -9.59
N ILE A 254 20.86 -9.25 -8.71
CA ILE A 254 21.70 -9.38 -7.51
C ILE A 254 23.17 -9.51 -7.90
N LYS A 255 23.51 -10.41 -8.83
CA LYS A 255 24.90 -10.58 -9.32
C LYS A 255 25.48 -9.27 -9.87
N LYS A 256 24.69 -8.55 -10.66
CA LYS A 256 25.09 -7.24 -11.21
C LYS A 256 25.39 -6.24 -10.10
N VAL A 257 24.49 -6.10 -9.12
CA VAL A 257 24.66 -5.15 -8.00
C VAL A 257 25.86 -5.53 -7.13
N THR A 258 26.08 -6.81 -6.86
CA THR A 258 27.25 -7.30 -6.11
C THR A 258 28.56 -7.01 -6.85
N GLY A 259 28.59 -7.13 -8.18
CA GLY A 259 29.74 -6.73 -8.99
C GLY A 259 29.99 -5.22 -8.95
N GLU A 260 28.94 -4.40 -9.07
CA GLU A 260 29.03 -2.94 -9.01
C GLU A 260 29.52 -2.42 -7.64
N LEU A 261 29.26 -3.13 -6.54
CA LEU A 261 29.67 -2.74 -5.19
C LEU A 261 31.20 -2.61 -5.04
N LEU A 262 31.97 -3.39 -5.80
CA LEU A 262 33.44 -3.38 -5.76
C LEU A 262 34.01 -2.07 -6.34
N SER A 263 33.32 -1.49 -7.32
CA SER A 263 33.73 -0.26 -8.02
C SER A 263 32.91 0.97 -7.63
N LEU A 264 31.88 0.79 -6.78
CA LEU A 264 30.99 1.87 -6.37
C LEU A 264 31.76 2.96 -5.63
N ARG A 265 31.91 4.11 -6.29
CA ARG A 265 32.38 5.35 -5.66
C ARG A 265 31.17 6.20 -5.27
N PRO A 266 31.02 6.57 -3.99
CA PRO A 266 29.97 7.49 -3.58
C PRO A 266 30.15 8.81 -4.33
N GLN A 267 29.22 9.15 -5.22
CA GLN A 267 29.19 10.46 -5.83
C GLN A 267 28.66 11.45 -4.79
N MET A 268 29.51 12.35 -4.31
CA MET A 268 29.10 13.48 -3.50
C MET A 268 29.42 14.74 -4.28
N GLY A 269 28.41 15.58 -4.49
CA GLY A 269 28.54 16.80 -5.27
C GLY A 269 27.26 17.62 -5.18
N GLU A 270 27.33 18.83 -5.71
CA GLU A 270 26.16 19.69 -5.85
C GLU A 270 25.14 19.05 -6.80
N GLU A 271 23.87 19.21 -6.45
CA GLU A 271 22.73 18.77 -7.27
C GLU A 271 22.70 19.60 -8.56
N LYS A 272 22.89 18.95 -9.71
CA LYS A 272 22.88 19.61 -11.03
C LYS A 272 21.46 19.70 -11.57
N GLU A 273 20.66 18.65 -11.33
CA GLU A 273 19.28 18.56 -11.77
C GLU A 273 18.32 18.41 -10.58
N VAL A 274 17.13 18.98 -10.69
CA VAL A 274 16.10 18.86 -9.63
C VAL A 274 15.74 17.39 -9.43
N LEU A 275 15.83 16.95 -8.17
CA LEU A 275 15.60 15.58 -7.71
C LEU A 275 16.67 14.57 -8.15
N GLU A 276 17.87 15.01 -8.54
CA GLU A 276 18.98 14.12 -8.86
C GLU A 276 19.40 13.28 -7.65
N ASN A 277 19.48 13.91 -6.47
CA ASN A 277 19.79 13.23 -5.22
C ASN A 277 18.73 12.21 -4.85
N GLU A 278 17.45 12.57 -4.95
CA GLU A 278 16.33 11.67 -4.69
C GLU A 278 16.31 10.49 -5.68
N ARG A 279 16.60 10.73 -6.96
CA ARG A 279 16.75 9.66 -7.97
C ARG A 279 17.87 8.68 -7.59
N ARG A 280 19.01 9.21 -7.14
CA ARG A 280 20.12 8.39 -6.65
C ARG A 280 19.73 7.59 -5.42
N MET A 281 19.03 8.20 -4.45
CA MET A 281 18.54 7.51 -3.24
C MET A 281 17.57 6.38 -3.58
N VAL A 282 16.63 6.59 -4.52
CA VAL A 282 15.75 5.52 -5.02
C VAL A 282 16.55 4.38 -5.65
N SER A 283 17.56 4.71 -6.47
CA SER A 283 18.45 3.71 -7.08
C SER A 283 19.22 2.92 -6.01
N MET A 284 19.79 3.59 -5.00
CA MET A 284 20.49 2.92 -3.91
C MET A 284 19.54 2.06 -3.06
N THR A 285 18.32 2.52 -2.82
CA THR A 285 17.28 1.75 -2.11
C THR A 285 17.00 0.42 -2.81
N LYS A 286 16.87 0.44 -4.15
CA LYS A 286 16.72 -0.79 -4.95
C LYS A 286 17.90 -1.74 -4.81
N LYS A 287 19.13 -1.21 -4.83
CA LYS A 287 20.35 -2.01 -4.63
C LYS A 287 20.40 -2.64 -3.24
N ILE A 288 20.08 -1.85 -2.20
CA ILE A 288 19.99 -2.34 -0.81
C ILE A 288 18.95 -3.46 -0.71
N GLY A 289 17.75 -3.25 -1.26
CA GLY A 289 16.69 -4.26 -1.26
C GLY A 289 17.09 -5.55 -1.97
N LEU A 290 17.74 -5.45 -3.13
CA LEU A 290 18.24 -6.61 -3.88
C LEU A 290 19.30 -7.39 -3.07
N ILE A 291 20.28 -6.72 -2.47
CA ILE A 291 21.33 -7.41 -1.70
C ILE A 291 20.75 -8.03 -0.43
N ALA A 292 19.89 -7.31 0.29
CA ALA A 292 19.27 -7.81 1.52
C ALA A 292 18.37 -9.03 1.23
N ALA A 293 17.49 -8.93 0.23
CA ALA A 293 16.65 -10.04 -0.18
C ALA A 293 17.48 -11.21 -0.73
N GLY A 294 18.47 -10.92 -1.57
CA GLY A 294 19.36 -11.93 -2.15
C GLY A 294 20.14 -12.72 -1.10
N ALA A 295 20.70 -12.04 -0.09
CA ALA A 295 21.39 -12.68 1.02
C ALA A 295 20.44 -13.56 1.85
N ALA A 296 19.22 -13.08 2.12
CA ALA A 296 18.23 -13.88 2.85
C ALA A 296 17.78 -15.11 2.07
N THR A 297 17.52 -14.96 0.76
CA THR A 297 17.19 -16.07 -0.15
C THR A 297 18.35 -17.07 -0.23
N GLN A 298 19.60 -16.62 -0.29
CA GLN A 298 20.76 -17.52 -0.33
C GLN A 298 20.92 -18.31 0.97
N LYS A 299 20.64 -17.71 2.14
CA LYS A 299 20.74 -18.40 3.43
C LYS A 299 19.65 -19.46 3.62
N TYR A 300 18.40 -19.09 3.37
CA TYR A 300 17.26 -19.94 3.73
C TYR A 300 16.68 -20.74 2.57
N MET A 301 16.98 -20.34 1.32
CA MET A 301 16.48 -20.99 0.11
C MET A 301 14.95 -21.14 0.15
N GLU A 302 14.43 -22.35 -0.04
CA GLU A 302 12.99 -22.64 0.02
C GLU A 302 12.38 -22.38 1.41
N LYS A 303 13.20 -22.38 2.48
CA LYS A 303 12.76 -22.12 3.86
C LYS A 303 12.61 -20.63 4.18
N LEU A 304 12.88 -19.72 3.23
CA LEU A 304 12.66 -18.29 3.45
C LEU A 304 11.19 -17.98 3.79
N ALA A 305 10.25 -18.78 3.26
CA ALA A 305 8.83 -18.65 3.56
C ALA A 305 8.50 -18.86 5.06
N ASP A 306 9.33 -19.63 5.77
CA ASP A 306 9.17 -19.89 7.21
C ASP A 306 9.73 -18.74 8.07
N GLN A 307 10.56 -17.86 7.49
CA GLN A 307 11.19 -16.73 8.16
C GLN A 307 10.35 -15.45 8.00
N GLN A 308 9.15 -15.46 8.57
CA GLN A 308 8.13 -14.42 8.31
C GLN A 308 8.59 -13.01 8.67
N GLU A 309 9.39 -12.83 9.73
CA GLU A 309 9.93 -11.54 10.14
C GLU A 309 10.87 -10.98 9.08
N ILE A 310 11.78 -11.82 8.57
CA ILE A 310 12.70 -11.44 7.50
C ILE A 310 11.92 -11.14 6.20
N GLY A 311 10.94 -11.99 5.87
CA GLY A 311 10.04 -11.76 4.74
C GLY A 311 9.28 -10.43 4.85
N ALA A 312 8.78 -10.09 6.03
CA ALA A 312 8.09 -8.82 6.29
C ALA A 312 9.03 -7.62 6.11
N LEU A 313 10.27 -7.69 6.60
CA LEU A 313 11.28 -6.64 6.39
C LEU A 313 11.59 -6.45 4.89
N ILE A 314 11.71 -7.54 4.13
CA ILE A 314 11.90 -7.49 2.67
C ILE A 314 10.67 -6.84 2.00
N ALA A 315 9.46 -7.26 2.38
CA ALA A 315 8.23 -6.70 1.84
C ALA A 315 8.11 -5.19 2.13
N ASP A 316 8.47 -4.73 3.33
CA ASP A 316 8.47 -3.31 3.68
C ASP A 316 9.48 -2.52 2.83
N ILE A 317 10.68 -3.06 2.60
CA ILE A 317 11.65 -2.44 1.66
C ILE A 317 11.05 -2.33 0.25
N VAL A 318 10.39 -3.39 -0.25
CA VAL A 318 9.76 -3.41 -1.58
C VAL A 318 8.62 -2.39 -1.68
N ILE A 319 7.76 -2.31 -0.66
CA ILE A 319 6.67 -1.31 -0.59
C ILE A 319 7.27 0.10 -0.66
N GLN A 320 8.34 0.37 0.10
CA GLN A 320 8.99 1.67 0.10
C GLN A 320 9.69 1.99 -1.22
N ILE A 321 10.33 1.02 -1.89
CA ILE A 321 10.88 1.20 -3.23
C ILE A 321 9.78 1.64 -4.19
N PHE A 322 8.62 0.96 -4.20
CA PHE A 322 7.51 1.30 -5.08
C PHE A 322 6.94 2.68 -4.75
N ALA A 323 6.82 3.03 -3.47
CA ALA A 323 6.35 4.33 -3.00
C ALA A 323 7.30 5.47 -3.43
N MET A 324 8.59 5.35 -3.11
CA MET A 324 9.60 6.36 -3.42
C MET A 324 9.75 6.58 -4.92
N GLU A 325 9.75 5.51 -5.72
CA GLU A 325 9.84 5.63 -7.18
C GLU A 325 8.57 6.26 -7.76
N SER A 326 7.39 5.85 -7.32
CA SER A 326 6.13 6.36 -7.87
C SER A 326 5.97 7.87 -7.64
N VAL A 327 6.30 8.34 -6.43
CA VAL A 327 6.26 9.78 -6.11
C VAL A 327 7.33 10.56 -6.88
N LEU A 328 8.55 10.02 -7.01
CA LEU A 328 9.62 10.64 -7.79
C LEU A 328 9.23 10.81 -9.26
N LEU A 329 8.75 9.74 -9.90
CA LEU A 329 8.37 9.75 -11.31
C LEU A 329 7.18 10.66 -11.57
N ARG A 330 6.17 10.68 -10.68
CA ARG A 330 5.04 11.61 -10.78
C ARG A 330 5.52 13.07 -10.71
N THR A 331 6.40 13.38 -9.76
CA THR A 331 6.92 14.74 -9.58
C THR A 331 7.78 15.18 -10.76
N LEU A 332 8.65 14.31 -11.28
CA LEU A 332 9.43 14.59 -12.50
C LEU A 332 8.53 14.86 -13.70
N LYS A 333 7.50 14.03 -13.92
CA LYS A 333 6.52 14.24 -15.00
C LYS A 333 5.77 15.57 -14.82
N LYS A 334 5.47 15.95 -13.59
CA LYS A 334 4.84 17.24 -13.28
C LYS A 334 5.78 18.42 -13.56
N ILE A 335 7.05 18.34 -13.18
CA ILE A 335 8.06 19.35 -13.49
C ILE A 335 8.19 19.54 -15.00
N GLN A 336 8.24 18.43 -15.75
CA GLN A 336 8.31 18.47 -17.21
C GLN A 336 7.08 19.16 -17.83
N LYS A 337 5.88 18.92 -17.27
CA LYS A 337 4.62 19.45 -17.80
C LYS A 337 4.36 20.91 -17.40
N ASP A 338 4.54 21.23 -16.12
CA ASP A 338 4.07 22.48 -15.51
C ASP A 338 5.22 23.43 -15.12
N GLY A 339 6.47 22.97 -15.17
CA GLY A 339 7.66 23.71 -14.71
C GLY A 339 7.95 23.53 -13.21
N LYS A 340 9.15 23.96 -12.80
CA LYS A 340 9.66 23.83 -11.42
C LYS A 340 8.82 24.63 -10.42
N GLU A 341 8.53 25.89 -10.72
CA GLU A 341 7.78 26.78 -9.81
C GLU A 341 6.38 26.25 -9.48
N LYS A 342 5.63 25.79 -10.49
CA LYS A 342 4.28 25.20 -10.29
C LYS A 342 4.30 23.83 -9.64
N SER A 343 5.49 23.24 -9.47
CA SER A 343 5.70 21.92 -8.88
C SER A 343 6.43 22.00 -7.54
N LYS A 344 6.60 23.20 -6.97
CA LYS A 344 7.41 23.42 -5.76
C LYS A 344 6.96 22.56 -4.58
N ILE A 345 5.66 22.49 -4.30
CA ILE A 345 5.10 21.68 -3.21
C ILE A 345 5.24 20.17 -3.50
N HIS A 346 5.12 19.75 -4.75
CA HIS A 346 5.33 18.35 -5.17
C HIS A 346 6.80 17.93 -4.99
N ILE A 347 7.73 18.82 -5.33
CA ILE A 347 9.17 18.66 -5.10
C ILE A 347 9.42 18.54 -3.59
N ALA A 348 8.91 19.47 -2.78
CA ALA A 348 9.06 19.44 -1.33
C ALA A 348 8.55 18.13 -0.73
N ALA A 349 7.34 17.68 -1.11
CA ALA A 349 6.77 16.44 -0.60
C ALA A 349 7.60 15.21 -0.99
N THR A 350 8.12 15.18 -2.22
CA THR A 350 8.99 14.11 -2.72
C THR A 350 10.30 14.05 -1.96
N ARG A 351 10.94 15.21 -1.77
CA ARG A 351 12.21 15.36 -1.05
C ARG A 351 12.07 14.89 0.40
N VAL A 352 11.04 15.37 1.10
CA VAL A 352 10.78 14.98 2.49
C VAL A 352 10.56 13.46 2.58
N TYR A 353 9.64 12.90 1.78
CA TYR A 353 9.34 11.47 1.84
C TYR A 353 10.58 10.60 1.62
N ILE A 354 11.36 10.90 0.58
CA ILE A 354 12.57 10.12 0.26
C ILE A 354 13.64 10.26 1.34
N ASN A 355 13.84 11.46 1.90
CA ASN A 355 14.81 11.68 2.97
C ASN A 355 14.42 11.00 4.29
N ASP A 356 13.13 10.88 4.61
CA ASP A 356 12.68 10.19 5.83
C ASP A 356 12.69 8.67 5.68
N VAL A 357 12.42 8.16 4.48
CA VAL A 357 12.35 6.71 4.22
C VAL A 357 13.73 6.11 4.03
N PHE A 358 14.64 6.78 3.31
CA PHE A 358 15.96 6.26 3.00
C PHE A 358 16.76 5.74 4.23
N PRO A 359 16.87 6.46 5.36
CA PRO A 359 17.55 5.93 6.56
C PRO A 359 16.79 4.76 7.20
N LYS A 360 15.47 4.66 7.04
CA LYS A 360 14.71 3.48 7.51
C LYS A 360 15.06 2.24 6.71
N ILE A 361 15.34 2.37 5.42
CA ILE A 361 15.78 1.25 4.57
C ILE A 361 17.12 0.71 5.04
N ASP A 362 18.06 1.58 5.44
CA ASP A 362 19.32 1.16 6.08
C ASP A 362 19.03 0.35 7.36
N LEU A 363 18.13 0.83 8.21
CA LEU A 363 17.74 0.11 9.44
C LEU A 363 17.14 -1.28 9.15
N LEU A 364 16.19 -1.38 8.23
CA LEU A 364 15.56 -2.66 7.86
C LEU A 364 16.59 -3.64 7.28
N ALA A 365 17.49 -3.17 6.41
CA ALA A 365 18.54 -4.00 5.85
C ALA A 365 19.55 -4.47 6.92
N ARG A 366 19.89 -3.63 7.91
CA ARG A 366 20.73 -4.05 9.05
C ARG A 366 20.08 -5.17 9.85
N GLN A 367 18.77 -5.08 10.10
CA GLN A 367 18.03 -6.13 10.81
C GLN A 367 18.03 -7.44 10.04
N ILE A 368 17.82 -7.39 8.71
CA ILE A 368 17.93 -8.57 7.86
C ILE A 368 19.34 -9.17 7.97
N PHE A 369 20.40 -8.38 7.74
CA PHE A 369 21.78 -8.86 7.81
C PHE A 369 22.14 -9.46 9.18
N ALA A 370 21.74 -8.81 10.27
CA ALA A 370 21.98 -9.32 11.62
C ALA A 370 21.21 -10.61 11.93
N ALA A 371 20.05 -10.84 11.30
CA ALA A 371 19.30 -12.09 11.45
C ALA A 371 19.92 -13.23 10.61
N ILE A 372 20.62 -12.91 9.52
CA ILE A 372 21.14 -13.91 8.58
C ILE A 372 22.64 -14.20 8.74
N SER A 373 23.44 -13.32 9.31
CA SER A 373 24.89 -13.51 9.36
C SER A 373 25.48 -13.03 10.68
N GLU A 374 26.63 -13.59 11.04
CA GLU A 374 27.42 -13.20 12.23
C GLU A 374 28.90 -13.00 11.85
N GLY A 375 29.72 -12.51 12.78
CA GLY A 375 31.18 -12.41 12.60
C GLY A 375 31.63 -11.57 11.39
N GLU A 376 32.61 -12.07 10.65
CA GLU A 376 33.20 -11.37 9.49
C GLU A 376 32.24 -11.22 8.30
N GLU A 377 31.31 -12.17 8.13
CA GLU A 377 30.31 -12.09 7.07
C GLU A 377 29.36 -10.90 7.30
N LEU A 378 28.84 -10.76 8.53
CA LEU A 378 28.01 -9.62 8.92
C LEU A 378 28.75 -8.30 8.75
N LYS A 379 30.01 -8.22 9.22
CA LYS A 379 30.84 -7.01 9.04
C LYS A 379 30.97 -6.62 7.56
N THR A 380 31.17 -7.61 6.68
CA THR A 380 31.27 -7.41 5.24
C THR A 380 29.97 -6.85 4.64
N GLN A 381 28.83 -7.45 4.98
CA GLN A 381 27.51 -6.97 4.54
C GLN A 381 27.23 -5.54 5.04
N LEU A 382 27.53 -5.24 6.30
CA LEU A 382 27.35 -3.91 6.88
C LEU A 382 28.26 -2.84 6.27
N MET A 383 29.48 -3.20 5.86
CA MET A 383 30.36 -2.29 5.12
C MET A 383 29.81 -1.98 3.73
N ALA A 384 29.29 -2.98 3.01
CA ALA A 384 28.64 -2.79 1.72
C ALA A 384 27.40 -1.88 1.85
N LEU A 385 26.56 -2.14 2.86
CA LEU A 385 25.39 -1.33 3.17
C LEU A 385 25.77 0.13 3.47
N LYS A 386 26.82 0.36 4.28
CA LYS A 386 27.31 1.71 4.60
C LYS A 386 27.70 2.52 3.35
N LYS A 387 28.24 1.86 2.31
CA LYS A 387 28.56 2.52 1.04
C LYS A 387 27.29 2.94 0.27
N LEU A 388 26.27 2.08 0.25
CA LEU A 388 25.00 2.32 -0.45
C LEU A 388 24.10 3.34 0.28
N ALA A 389 24.09 3.30 1.61
CA ALA A 389 23.24 4.14 2.46
C ALA A 389 23.82 5.53 2.73
N ARG A 390 24.91 5.93 2.05
CA ARG A 390 25.53 7.25 2.25
C ARG A 390 24.73 8.34 1.54
N TYR A 391 24.24 9.31 2.31
CA TYR A 391 23.57 10.52 1.82
C TYR A 391 23.82 11.71 2.74
N THR A 392 23.50 12.91 2.28
CA THR A 392 23.49 14.14 3.10
C THR A 392 22.03 14.50 3.38
N PRO A 393 21.57 14.45 4.64
CA PRO A 393 20.21 14.85 4.98
C PRO A 393 19.94 16.31 4.65
N ILE A 394 18.69 16.62 4.29
CA ILE A 394 18.22 17.99 4.04
C ILE A 394 17.33 18.49 5.19
N ASN A 395 17.11 19.80 5.26
CA ASN A 395 16.20 20.40 6.23
C ASN A 395 14.73 20.10 5.88
N CYS A 396 14.26 18.92 6.29
CA CYS A 396 12.89 18.49 6.09
C CYS A 396 11.88 19.23 6.98
N ILE A 397 12.32 19.95 8.01
CA ILE A 397 11.44 20.75 8.88
C ILE A 397 10.88 21.93 8.10
N ASP A 398 11.72 22.67 7.40
CA ASP A 398 11.28 23.84 6.64
C ASP A 398 10.44 23.43 5.41
N LEU A 399 10.81 22.34 4.74
CA LEU A 399 9.99 21.80 3.65
C LEU A 399 8.59 21.38 4.13
N ARG A 400 8.46 20.79 5.33
CA ARG A 400 7.16 20.48 5.91
C ARG A 400 6.35 21.73 6.23
N ARG A 401 6.99 22.78 6.78
CA ARG A 401 6.32 24.07 7.00
C ARG A 401 5.79 24.65 5.69
N GLU A 402 6.60 24.61 4.63
CA GLU A 402 6.18 25.07 3.30
C GLU A 402 4.97 24.28 2.76
N ILE A 403 4.98 22.94 2.89
CA ILE A 403 3.85 22.10 2.48
C ILE A 403 2.59 22.45 3.28
N ALA A 404 2.70 22.56 4.61
CA ALA A 404 1.57 22.92 5.46
C ALA A 404 1.03 24.31 5.13
N ASP A 405 1.91 25.30 4.96
CA ASP A 405 1.55 26.69 4.64
C ASP A 405 0.90 26.83 3.26
N SER A 406 1.13 25.86 2.35
CA SER A 406 0.40 25.80 1.08
C SER A 406 -1.04 25.29 1.23
N VAL A 407 -1.33 24.45 2.23
CA VAL A 407 -2.63 23.76 2.39
C VAL A 407 -3.52 24.48 3.40
N ILE A 408 -2.94 25.11 4.42
CA ILE A 408 -3.67 25.85 5.46
C ILE A 408 -4.61 26.91 4.83
N PRO A 409 -4.17 27.81 3.93
CA PRO A 409 -5.06 28.83 3.38
C PRO A 409 -6.32 28.28 2.71
N THR A 410 -6.20 27.19 1.92
CA THR A 410 -7.31 26.58 1.19
C THR A 410 -8.07 25.53 1.99
N ALA A 411 -7.56 25.12 3.15
CA ALA A 411 -8.08 24.03 3.98
C ALA A 411 -8.43 22.76 3.19
N SER A 412 -7.62 22.44 2.17
CA SER A 412 -7.89 21.34 1.26
C SER A 412 -6.60 20.80 0.64
N TYR A 413 -6.55 19.49 0.44
CA TYR A 413 -5.50 18.85 -0.34
C TYR A 413 -5.56 19.32 -1.81
N HIS A 414 -4.48 19.93 -2.31
CA HIS A 414 -4.42 20.54 -3.65
C HIS A 414 -3.30 20.02 -4.56
N LEU A 415 -2.58 18.97 -4.15
CA LEU A 415 -1.48 18.39 -4.95
C LEU A 415 -1.99 17.61 -6.19
N THR A 416 -3.31 17.54 -6.37
CA THR A 416 -3.96 17.04 -7.59
C THR A 416 -5.03 18.06 -7.97
N LYS A 417 -5.09 18.45 -9.26
CA LYS A 417 -6.17 19.30 -9.75
C LYS A 417 -7.50 18.58 -9.58
N ARG A 418 -8.53 19.31 -9.13
CA ARG A 418 -9.93 18.88 -9.26
C ARG A 418 -10.35 18.97 -10.72
#